data_AF-W8F9B0-F1
#
_entry.id   AF-W8F9B0-F1
#
_cell.length_a   1.000
_cell.length_b   1.000
_cell.length_c   1.000
_cell.angle_alpha   90.00
_cell.angle_beta   90.00
_cell.angle_gamma   90.00
#
_symmetry.space_group_name_H-M   'P 1'
#
loop_
_entity.id
_entity.type
_entity.pdbx_description
1 polymer ?
#
loop_
_entity_poly.entity_id
_entity_poly.type
_entity_poly.pdbx_seq_one_letter_code
_entity_poly.pdbx_strand_id
1 'polypeptide(L)'
;MCFAVCCPIGAAALVLLAGCSGNTDSEAAATVPPPTGHYEGPISYQGAELRVALELREISPGKLQAEVSFPQLPGLEFEAARTSYQAPQLRLEQLAAQQGGITVQAVREGDFLRGVLRWDSLQADFVWVRRGEAAARGFREQVFAVPGTGFRRLRLLLPDDTLPQHPALVLLAPPPTVAAAGSRAVYLARRGFVTVVVPVAAASDSATAQTTAAVLATVRRQVGVDSSRVGYWGRGPATVLVAAAAGQLPQPGFVVLEGASAATRAEAQLYQVLSQQRIPTLSLYASLDTTVQVQASARRLRTALGYRKGTQVRIIPQATADFLQPGRTRSDGQWQWPQPAAGYWPGLTEWLGQR
;
A
#
# COMPACT_ATOMS: atom_id res chain seq x y z
N MET A 1 -25.35 -20.85 88.66
CA MET A 1 -23.98 -21.40 88.59
C MET A 1 -23.12 -20.32 87.97
N CYS A 2 -22.46 -19.44 88.73
CA CYS A 2 -21.15 -19.64 89.41
C CYS A 2 -20.13 -20.29 88.44
N PHE A 3 -19.03 -19.66 88.03
CA PHE A 3 -18.00 -19.02 88.85
C PHE A 3 -17.26 -17.89 88.12
N ALA A 4 -16.78 -16.92 88.92
CA ALA A 4 -15.81 -15.88 88.59
C ALA A 4 -14.37 -16.37 88.75
N VAL A 5 -13.39 -15.78 88.04
CA VAL A 5 -12.01 -15.54 88.53
C VAL A 5 -11.44 -14.26 87.91
N CYS A 6 -10.78 -13.47 88.75
CA CYS A 6 -10.18 -12.14 88.56
C CYS A 6 -8.71 -12.14 88.11
N CYS A 7 -8.34 -11.00 87.46
CA CYS A 7 -7.12 -10.15 87.61
C CYS A 7 -5.77 -10.55 86.97
N PRO A 8 -4.80 -9.61 86.81
CA PRO A 8 -4.88 -8.13 86.67
C PRO A 8 -3.94 -7.48 85.59
N ILE A 9 -4.22 -6.21 85.30
CA ILE A 9 -3.32 -5.03 85.07
C ILE A 9 -2.01 -5.24 84.27
N GLY A 10 -1.93 -4.58 83.11
CA GLY A 10 -0.70 -4.23 82.40
C GLY A 10 -0.89 -2.91 81.64
N ALA A 11 0.05 -1.99 81.83
CA ALA A 11 -0.07 -0.56 81.58
C ALA A 11 0.11 -0.11 80.11
N ALA A 12 -0.46 1.07 79.83
CA ALA A 12 0.03 2.15 78.96
C ALA A 12 0.38 1.86 77.48
N ALA A 13 -0.37 2.48 76.57
CA ALA A 13 0.15 3.57 75.72
C ALA A 13 -0.96 4.11 74.81
N LEU A 14 -1.25 5.41 74.94
CA LEU A 14 -1.90 6.21 73.91
C LEU A 14 -0.95 6.30 72.70
N VAL A 15 -1.42 5.90 71.52
CA VAL A 15 -0.95 6.49 70.25
C VAL A 15 -2.18 6.86 69.42
N LEU A 16 -2.26 8.14 69.13
CA LEU A 16 -3.23 8.82 68.29
C LEU A 16 -3.02 8.48 66.80
N LEU A 17 -4.14 8.48 66.08
CA LEU A 17 -4.30 8.86 64.66
C LEU A 17 -3.57 8.01 63.60
N ALA A 18 -4.37 7.24 62.85
CA ALA A 18 -4.25 7.18 61.39
C ALA A 18 -5.58 6.69 60.81
N GLY A 19 -6.41 7.65 60.36
CA GLY A 19 -7.40 7.36 59.34
C GLY A 19 -6.64 7.14 58.03
N CYS A 20 -6.67 5.93 57.50
CA CYS A 20 -6.28 5.68 56.12
C CYS A 20 -7.54 5.76 55.27
N SER A 21 -7.72 6.93 54.69
CA SER A 21 -8.58 7.18 53.53
C SER A 21 -8.33 6.12 52.46
N GLY A 22 -9.41 5.63 51.87
CA GLY A 22 -9.35 4.84 50.66
C GLY A 22 -8.76 5.68 49.53
N ASN A 23 -7.56 5.33 49.09
CA ASN A 23 -7.10 5.67 47.75
C ASN A 23 -7.55 4.56 46.82
N THR A 24 -8.79 4.66 46.34
CA THR A 24 -9.18 4.12 45.04
C THR A 24 -8.64 5.06 43.96
N ASP A 25 -7.31 5.18 43.89
CA ASP A 25 -6.67 5.62 42.67
C ASP A 25 -6.57 4.37 41.81
N SER A 26 -7.61 4.19 41.00
CA SER A 26 -7.54 3.36 39.81
C SER A 26 -6.25 3.75 39.10
N GLU A 27 -5.27 2.84 39.06
CA GLU A 27 -4.10 2.92 38.22
C GLU A 27 -4.58 3.20 36.79
N ALA A 28 -4.65 4.48 36.44
CA ALA A 28 -4.58 4.90 35.06
C ALA A 28 -3.17 4.51 34.64
N ALA A 29 -3.01 3.27 34.15
CA ALA A 29 -1.80 2.77 33.55
C ALA A 29 -1.31 3.87 32.60
N ALA A 30 -0.21 4.53 32.96
CA ALA A 30 0.35 5.62 32.18
C ALA A 30 0.66 5.06 30.80
N THR A 31 -0.21 5.34 29.84
CA THR A 31 -0.09 4.83 28.47
C THR A 31 1.19 5.42 27.90
N VAL A 32 2.22 4.59 27.79
CA VAL A 32 3.48 4.97 27.14
C VAL A 32 3.12 5.51 25.75
N PRO A 33 3.48 6.76 25.41
CA PRO A 33 3.09 7.36 24.15
C PRO A 33 3.62 6.49 23.00
N PRO A 34 2.89 6.34 21.89
CA PRO A 34 3.30 5.46 20.81
C PRO A 34 4.64 5.93 20.18
N PRO A 35 5.43 5.04 19.57
CA PRO A 35 6.73 5.38 18.98
C PRO A 35 6.55 6.16 17.67
N THR A 36 6.27 7.45 17.72
CA THR A 36 6.13 8.30 16.52
C THR A 36 7.46 8.95 16.11
N GLY A 37 7.68 9.09 14.81
CA GLY A 37 8.84 9.78 14.25
C GLY A 37 9.41 9.08 13.01
N HIS A 38 10.53 9.62 12.53
CA HIS A 38 11.35 9.01 11.49
C HIS A 38 12.39 8.09 12.14
N TYR A 39 12.41 6.82 11.76
CA TYR A 39 13.39 5.83 12.19
C TYR A 39 14.21 5.36 10.98
N GLU A 40 15.53 5.31 11.11
CA GLU A 40 16.43 4.84 10.05
C GLU A 40 17.42 3.80 10.60
N GLY A 41 17.72 2.78 9.80
CA GLY A 41 18.87 1.92 10.01
C GLY A 41 18.99 0.84 8.93
N PRO A 42 20.10 0.09 8.93
CA PRO A 42 20.30 -0.99 7.99
C PRO A 42 19.52 -2.26 8.38
N ILE A 43 19.23 -3.08 7.39
CA ILE A 43 19.01 -4.52 7.53
C ILE A 43 20.15 -5.24 6.81
N SER A 44 20.61 -6.36 7.35
CA SER A 44 21.75 -7.09 6.78
C SER A 44 21.39 -8.57 6.57
N TYR A 45 21.75 -9.11 5.41
CA TYR A 45 21.55 -10.51 5.07
C TYR A 45 22.67 -11.01 4.16
N GLN A 46 23.35 -12.10 4.55
CA GLN A 46 24.44 -12.73 3.79
C GLN A 46 25.44 -11.72 3.19
N GLY A 47 25.95 -10.82 4.03
CA GLY A 47 26.97 -9.83 3.64
C GLY A 47 26.45 -8.63 2.82
N ALA A 48 25.14 -8.56 2.53
CA ALA A 48 24.53 -7.41 1.87
C ALA A 48 23.72 -6.57 2.87
N GLU A 49 23.93 -5.26 2.84
CA GLU A 49 23.17 -4.29 3.64
C GLU A 49 22.18 -3.52 2.78
N LEU A 50 21.01 -3.24 3.35
CA LEU A 50 19.99 -2.37 2.75
C LEU A 50 19.50 -1.37 3.79
N ARG A 51 19.52 -0.09 3.45
CA ARG A 51 18.97 0.96 4.33
C ARG A 51 17.46 0.95 4.28
N VAL A 52 16.85 1.05 5.46
CA VAL A 52 15.40 1.13 5.65
C VAL A 52 15.08 2.39 6.44
N ALA A 53 14.05 3.10 5.99
CA ALA A 53 13.44 4.20 6.72
C ALA A 53 11.98 3.84 7.05
N LEU A 54 11.61 4.04 8.30
CA LEU A 54 10.27 3.85 8.83
C LEU A 54 9.73 5.19 9.32
N GLU A 55 8.60 5.60 8.75
CA GLU A 55 7.86 6.76 9.20
C GLU A 55 6.65 6.31 10.04
N LEU A 56 6.65 6.63 11.33
CA LEU A 56 5.54 6.33 12.24
C LEU A 56 4.80 7.61 12.62
N ARG A 57 3.49 7.63 12.35
CA ARG A 57 2.60 8.76 12.65
C ARG A 57 1.40 8.29 13.45
N GLU A 58 0.96 9.09 14.40
CA GLU A 58 -0.30 8.88 15.10
C GLU A 58 -1.40 9.64 14.37
N ILE A 59 -2.38 8.92 13.80
CA ILE A 59 -3.48 9.50 13.01
C ILE A 59 -4.73 9.78 13.86
N SER A 60 -4.84 9.10 14.99
CA SER A 60 -5.80 9.34 16.07
C SER A 60 -5.24 8.70 17.35
N PRO A 61 -5.67 9.08 18.55
CA PRO A 61 -5.14 8.53 19.80
C PRO A 61 -5.04 6.99 19.78
N GLY A 62 -3.83 6.46 19.96
CA GLY A 62 -3.52 5.03 19.96
C GLY A 62 -3.51 4.34 18.58
N LYS A 63 -3.80 5.07 17.50
CA LYS A 63 -3.84 4.54 16.13
C LYS A 63 -2.65 5.05 15.32
N LEU A 64 -1.75 4.12 15.03
CA LEU A 64 -0.55 4.39 14.24
C LEU A 64 -0.77 4.11 12.75
N GLN A 65 -0.10 4.91 11.93
CA GLN A 65 0.16 4.67 10.52
C GLN A 65 1.67 4.53 10.33
N ALA A 66 2.07 3.49 9.61
CA ALA A 66 3.46 3.20 9.32
C ALA A 66 3.71 3.21 7.81
N GLU A 67 4.77 3.89 7.38
CA GLU A 67 5.26 3.81 6.01
C GLU A 67 6.72 3.34 6.02
N VAL A 68 7.01 2.30 5.25
CA VAL A 68 8.36 1.76 5.10
C VAL A 68 8.87 2.12 3.72
N SER A 69 10.10 2.63 3.66
CA SER A 69 10.78 2.94 2.40
C SER A 69 12.21 2.40 2.41
N PHE A 70 12.72 2.15 1.20
CA PHE A 70 14.08 1.67 0.96
C PHE A 70 14.78 2.69 0.07
N PRO A 71 15.50 3.68 0.63
CA PRO A 71 16.05 4.80 -0.15
C PRO A 71 16.93 4.36 -1.34
N GLN A 72 17.60 3.22 -1.20
CA GLN A 72 18.46 2.63 -2.24
C GLN A 72 17.67 1.88 -3.33
N LEU A 73 16.39 1.55 -3.08
CA LEU A 73 15.51 0.81 -3.99
C LEU A 73 14.19 1.58 -4.22
N PRO A 74 14.21 2.70 -4.97
CA PRO A 74 13.01 3.48 -5.23
C PRO A 74 11.90 2.65 -5.88
N GLY A 75 10.69 2.71 -5.33
CA GLY A 75 9.53 1.95 -5.84
C GLY A 75 9.20 0.66 -5.10
N LEU A 76 9.89 0.40 -4.00
CA LEU A 76 9.61 -0.69 -3.05
C LEU A 76 8.94 -0.20 -1.75
N GLU A 77 8.54 1.07 -1.72
CA GLU A 77 7.87 1.68 -0.57
C GLU A 77 6.45 1.18 -0.36
N PHE A 78 6.00 1.10 0.89
CA PHE A 78 4.62 0.70 1.21
C PHE A 78 4.10 1.34 2.51
N GLU A 79 2.80 1.60 2.54
CA GLU A 79 2.04 1.85 3.77
C GLU A 79 1.67 0.48 4.37
N ALA A 80 1.94 0.26 5.66
CA ALA A 80 1.61 -0.99 6.31
C ALA A 80 0.08 -1.17 6.38
N ALA A 81 -0.44 -2.27 5.81
CA ALA A 81 -1.86 -2.61 5.87
C ALA A 81 -2.34 -2.84 7.31
N ARG A 82 -1.44 -3.29 8.20
CA ARG A 82 -1.67 -3.37 9.64
C ARG A 82 -0.49 -2.81 10.40
N THR A 83 -0.81 -1.90 11.33
CA THR A 83 0.13 -1.35 12.31
C THR A 83 -0.48 -1.55 13.69
N SER A 84 0.21 -2.28 14.56
CA SER A 84 -0.21 -2.49 15.94
C SER A 84 0.94 -2.21 16.88
N TYR A 85 0.67 -1.44 17.94
CA TYR A 85 1.60 -1.20 19.02
C TYR A 85 0.97 -1.61 20.34
N GLN A 86 1.57 -2.58 21.00
CA GLN A 86 1.25 -2.99 22.35
C GLN A 86 2.55 -2.91 23.14
N ALA A 87 2.72 -1.80 23.88
CA ALA A 87 3.99 -1.45 24.49
C ALA A 87 4.65 -2.65 25.21
N PRO A 88 5.93 -2.93 24.96
CA PRO A 88 6.88 -2.20 24.10
C PRO A 88 6.91 -2.66 22.62
N GLN A 89 6.02 -3.55 22.20
CA GLN A 89 6.09 -4.25 20.91
C GLN A 89 5.37 -3.49 19.78
N LEU A 90 6.06 -3.34 18.65
CA LEU A 90 5.54 -2.82 17.39
C LEU A 90 5.48 -3.95 16.36
N ARG A 91 4.36 -4.09 15.66
CA ARG A 91 4.19 -5.02 14.55
C ARG A 91 3.60 -4.31 13.33
N LEU A 92 4.26 -4.50 12.19
CA LEU A 92 3.86 -3.97 10.89
C LEU A 92 3.68 -5.11 9.89
N GLU A 93 2.64 -5.05 9.07
CA GLU A 93 2.40 -6.01 7.98
C GLU A 93 2.08 -5.25 6.69
N GLN A 94 2.84 -5.53 5.62
CA GLN A 94 2.60 -4.95 4.30
C GLN A 94 1.29 -5.46 3.69
N LEU A 95 1.07 -6.78 3.71
CA LEU A 95 -0.11 -7.45 3.19
C LEU A 95 -0.77 -8.25 4.32
N ALA A 96 -2.06 -8.04 4.55
CA ALA A 96 -2.78 -8.80 5.56
C ALA A 96 -2.99 -10.24 5.07
N ALA A 97 -2.42 -11.22 5.78
CA ALA A 97 -2.68 -12.66 5.62
C ALA A 97 -2.30 -13.31 4.27
N GLN A 98 -1.38 -12.72 3.48
CA GLN A 98 -0.86 -13.33 2.24
C GLN A 98 0.61 -13.75 2.37
N GLN A 99 0.96 -14.85 1.69
CA GLN A 99 2.36 -15.25 1.48
C GLN A 99 3.03 -14.23 0.54
N GLY A 100 4.26 -13.82 0.84
CA GLY A 100 5.05 -12.94 -0.04
C GLY A 100 5.12 -11.47 0.36
N GLY A 101 4.74 -11.11 1.60
CA GLY A 101 4.75 -9.74 2.09
C GLY A 101 5.87 -9.45 3.10
N ILE A 102 6.16 -8.17 3.32
CA ILE A 102 7.09 -7.72 4.36
C ILE A 102 6.37 -7.65 5.72
N THR A 103 6.99 -8.22 6.75
CA THR A 103 6.55 -8.08 8.14
C THR A 103 7.70 -7.56 8.99
N VAL A 104 7.38 -6.65 9.92
CA VAL A 104 8.34 -6.07 10.86
C VAL A 104 7.84 -6.32 12.26
N GLN A 105 8.69 -6.89 13.11
CA GLN A 105 8.44 -7.04 14.54
C GLN A 105 9.58 -6.35 15.28
N ALA A 106 9.25 -5.38 16.13
CA ALA A 106 10.22 -4.60 16.88
C ALA A 106 9.83 -4.46 18.35
N VAL A 107 10.84 -4.34 19.21
CA VAL A 107 10.74 -3.87 20.57
C VAL A 107 11.28 -2.45 20.62
N ARG A 108 10.52 -1.54 21.26
CA ARG A 108 10.95 -0.18 21.50
C ARG A 108 11.81 -0.10 22.76
N GLU A 109 13.00 0.48 22.62
CA GLU A 109 13.94 0.77 23.70
C GLU A 109 14.36 2.25 23.60
N GLY A 110 13.63 3.13 24.29
CA GLY A 110 13.84 4.59 24.16
C GLY A 110 13.58 5.09 22.73
N ASP A 111 14.63 5.60 22.09
CA ASP A 111 14.64 6.07 20.69
C ASP A 111 15.05 4.98 19.67
N PHE A 112 15.24 3.75 20.13
CA PHE A 112 15.59 2.61 19.29
C PHE A 112 14.39 1.69 19.05
N LEU A 113 14.34 1.13 17.83
CA LEU A 113 13.51 -0.02 17.49
C LEU A 113 14.45 -1.17 17.13
N ARG A 114 14.41 -2.25 17.89
CA ARG A 114 15.20 -3.45 17.64
C ARG A 114 14.29 -4.61 17.30
N GLY A 115 14.62 -5.37 16.27
CA GLY A 115 13.87 -6.58 15.99
C GLY A 115 14.20 -7.21 14.66
N VAL A 116 13.18 -7.76 14.03
CA VAL A 116 13.30 -8.65 12.87
C VAL A 116 12.39 -8.18 11.76
N LEU A 117 12.96 -8.03 10.57
CA LEU A 117 12.25 -7.86 9.32
C LEU A 117 12.22 -9.22 8.60
N ARG A 118 11.03 -9.67 8.23
CA ARG A 118 10.84 -10.83 7.36
C ARG A 118 10.32 -10.38 6.01
N TRP A 119 10.91 -10.91 4.96
CA TRP A 119 10.53 -10.66 3.59
C TRP A 119 10.59 -11.97 2.83
N ASP A 120 9.41 -12.53 2.54
CA ASP A 120 9.25 -13.88 1.98
C ASP A 120 9.89 -14.94 2.90
N SER A 121 10.95 -15.60 2.45
CA SER A 121 11.75 -16.55 3.24
C SER A 121 12.94 -15.90 3.94
N LEU A 122 13.22 -14.62 3.67
CA LEU A 122 14.35 -13.89 4.25
C LEU A 122 13.99 -13.40 5.63
N GLN A 123 14.95 -13.50 6.54
CA GLN A 123 14.88 -12.91 7.87
C GLN A 123 16.15 -12.09 8.11
N ALA A 124 15.97 -10.82 8.46
CA ALA A 124 17.07 -9.89 8.75
C ALA A 124 16.81 -9.18 10.08
N ASP A 125 17.80 -9.20 10.96
CA ASP A 125 17.79 -8.45 12.20
C ASP A 125 18.09 -6.97 11.92
N PHE A 126 17.58 -6.09 12.78
CA PHE A 126 17.82 -4.66 12.65
C PHE A 126 17.83 -3.94 13.99
N VAL A 127 18.47 -2.76 13.94
CA VAL A 127 18.36 -1.71 14.95
C VAL A 127 18.15 -0.39 14.22
N TRP A 128 16.98 0.21 14.38
CA TRP A 128 16.62 1.50 13.78
C TRP A 128 16.59 2.58 14.84
N VAL A 129 17.13 3.74 14.52
CA VAL A 129 17.28 4.87 15.44
C VAL A 129 16.34 5.98 15.01
N ARG A 130 15.63 6.59 15.97
CA ARG A 130 14.82 7.78 15.72
C ARG A 130 15.71 8.96 15.31
N ARG A 131 15.45 9.58 14.16
CA ARG A 131 16.17 10.77 13.65
C ARG A 131 15.35 12.06 13.64
N GLY A 132 14.13 12.02 14.17
CA GLY A 132 13.30 13.20 14.32
C GLY A 132 11.82 12.92 14.09
N GLU A 133 11.11 13.96 13.66
CA GLU A 133 9.72 13.86 13.24
C GLU A 133 9.57 13.06 11.96
N ALA A 134 8.39 12.46 11.76
CA ALA A 134 8.12 11.70 10.55
C ALA A 134 8.09 12.64 9.33
N ALA A 135 8.72 12.25 8.22
CA ALA A 135 8.82 13.07 7.02
C ALA A 135 7.43 13.42 6.45
N ALA A 136 7.32 14.47 5.62
CA ALA A 136 6.08 14.72 4.88
C ALA A 136 5.81 13.57 3.89
N ARG A 137 4.54 13.20 3.70
CA ARG A 137 4.17 12.06 2.83
C ARG A 137 4.35 12.35 1.33
N GLY A 138 4.46 13.63 0.96
CA GLY A 138 4.52 14.11 -0.43
C GLY A 138 3.16 14.10 -1.14
N PHE A 139 2.08 13.91 -0.40
CA PHE A 139 0.70 13.97 -0.89
C PHE A 139 -0.26 14.24 0.27
N ARG A 140 -1.42 14.78 -0.05
CA ARG A 140 -2.56 14.96 0.85
C ARG A 140 -3.66 13.94 0.54
N GLU A 141 -4.40 13.55 1.57
CA GLU A 141 -5.54 12.66 1.42
C GLU A 141 -6.85 13.44 1.44
N GLN A 142 -7.77 13.09 0.54
CA GLN A 142 -9.14 13.60 0.53
C GLN A 142 -10.10 12.41 0.45
N VAL A 143 -11.14 12.41 1.29
CA VAL A 143 -12.21 11.42 1.21
C VAL A 143 -13.36 12.00 0.39
N PHE A 144 -13.90 11.21 -0.54
CA PHE A 144 -15.08 11.59 -1.30
C PHE A 144 -16.04 10.42 -1.50
N ALA A 145 -17.29 10.74 -1.81
CA ALA A 145 -18.32 9.78 -2.18
C ALA A 145 -18.57 9.85 -3.69
N VAL A 146 -19.01 8.74 -4.28
CA VAL A 146 -19.40 8.66 -5.68
C VAL A 146 -20.93 8.56 -5.73
N PRO A 147 -21.64 9.63 -6.13
CA PRO A 147 -23.11 9.65 -6.14
C PRO A 147 -23.71 8.51 -6.96
N GLY A 148 -24.83 7.95 -6.49
CA GLY A 148 -25.53 6.86 -7.18
C GLY A 148 -24.80 5.51 -7.14
N THR A 149 -23.71 5.40 -6.36
CA THR A 149 -22.98 4.14 -6.17
C THR A 149 -22.93 3.75 -4.69
N GLY A 150 -22.46 2.53 -4.40
CA GLY A 150 -22.20 2.08 -3.02
C GLY A 150 -20.95 2.72 -2.38
N PHE A 151 -20.14 3.46 -3.14
CA PHE A 151 -18.88 4.01 -2.65
C PHE A 151 -19.07 5.32 -1.89
N ARG A 152 -19.21 5.22 -0.57
CA ARG A 152 -19.41 6.38 0.32
C ARG A 152 -18.13 7.05 0.80
N ARG A 153 -17.00 6.35 0.77
CA ARG A 153 -15.70 6.83 1.30
C ARG A 153 -14.54 6.27 0.48
N LEU A 154 -14.27 6.86 -0.69
CA LEU A 154 -13.04 6.60 -1.43
C LEU A 154 -11.95 7.59 -1.02
N ARG A 155 -10.71 7.10 -0.96
CA ARG A 155 -9.53 7.90 -0.61
C ARG A 155 -8.83 8.35 -1.90
N LEU A 156 -8.87 9.65 -2.16
CA LEU A 156 -8.12 10.31 -3.22
C LEU A 156 -6.79 10.80 -2.65
N LEU A 157 -5.69 10.41 -3.27
CA LEU A 157 -4.35 10.92 -2.97
C LEU A 157 -4.05 12.02 -3.97
N LEU A 158 -3.81 13.24 -3.48
CA LEU A 158 -3.42 14.37 -4.31
C LEU A 158 -1.96 14.72 -4.03
N PRO A 159 -1.12 14.92 -5.05
CA PRO A 159 0.25 15.40 -4.86
C PRO A 159 0.28 16.67 -4.01
N ASP A 160 1.29 16.78 -3.15
CA ASP A 160 1.55 17.97 -2.34
C ASP A 160 2.70 18.75 -2.97
N ASP A 161 2.42 19.34 -4.13
CA ASP A 161 3.36 20.15 -4.90
C ASP A 161 2.70 21.46 -5.38
N THR A 162 3.43 22.26 -6.17
CA THR A 162 2.98 23.59 -6.60
C THR A 162 2.15 23.59 -7.88
N LEU A 163 1.93 22.43 -8.53
CA LEU A 163 1.17 22.38 -9.76
C LEU A 163 -0.33 22.50 -9.48
N PRO A 164 -1.07 23.26 -10.31
CA PRO A 164 -2.50 23.46 -10.08
C PRO A 164 -3.37 22.27 -10.51
N GLN A 165 -2.87 21.43 -11.41
CA GLN A 165 -3.62 20.30 -11.99
C GLN A 165 -2.70 19.12 -12.29
N HIS A 166 -3.23 17.93 -12.09
CA HIS A 166 -2.49 16.67 -12.23
C HIS A 166 -3.26 15.66 -13.08
N PRO A 167 -2.57 14.83 -13.88
CA PRO A 167 -3.15 13.61 -14.41
C PRO A 167 -3.62 12.70 -13.27
N ALA A 168 -4.72 11.95 -13.50
CA ALA A 168 -5.33 11.12 -12.48
C ALA A 168 -5.53 9.66 -12.91
N LEU A 169 -5.37 8.74 -11.96
CA LEU A 169 -5.54 7.31 -12.18
C LEU A 169 -6.54 6.70 -11.19
N VAL A 170 -7.49 5.95 -11.75
CA VAL A 170 -8.42 5.11 -11.02
C VAL A 170 -7.92 3.67 -11.07
N LEU A 171 -7.35 3.19 -9.96
CA LEU A 171 -6.79 1.84 -9.83
C LEU A 171 -7.90 0.87 -9.38
N LEU A 172 -8.28 -0.06 -10.25
CA LEU A 172 -9.29 -1.08 -9.96
C LEU A 172 -8.62 -2.30 -9.35
N ALA A 173 -8.98 -2.63 -8.11
CA ALA A 173 -8.36 -3.71 -7.36
C ALA A 173 -9.40 -4.65 -6.74
N PRO A 174 -9.42 -5.95 -7.10
CA PRO A 174 -10.18 -6.93 -6.34
C PRO A 174 -9.65 -7.04 -4.89
N PRO A 175 -10.46 -7.54 -3.92
CA PRO A 175 -10.09 -7.59 -2.50
C PRO A 175 -8.66 -8.09 -2.20
N PRO A 176 -8.17 -9.19 -2.79
CA PRO A 176 -6.82 -9.68 -2.49
C PRO A 176 -5.68 -8.78 -2.97
N THR A 177 -5.93 -7.79 -3.84
CA THR A 177 -4.90 -6.92 -4.43
C THR A 177 -5.03 -5.45 -4.04
N VAL A 178 -6.00 -5.09 -3.19
CA VAL A 178 -6.23 -3.70 -2.76
C VAL A 178 -5.00 -3.09 -2.10
N ALA A 179 -4.32 -3.82 -1.22
CA ALA A 179 -3.12 -3.32 -0.54
C ALA A 179 -1.97 -3.04 -1.54
N ALA A 180 -1.74 -3.97 -2.48
CA ALA A 180 -0.75 -3.79 -3.54
C ALA A 180 -1.10 -2.64 -4.51
N ALA A 181 -2.39 -2.39 -4.76
CA ALA A 181 -2.84 -1.21 -5.49
C ALA A 181 -2.65 0.09 -4.67
N GLY A 182 -2.81 0.02 -3.35
CA GLY A 182 -2.48 1.10 -2.41
C GLY A 182 -1.03 1.55 -2.51
N SER A 183 -0.06 0.62 -2.49
CA SER A 183 1.35 0.96 -2.65
C SER A 183 1.65 1.63 -4.00
N ARG A 184 1.03 1.17 -5.09
CA ARG A 184 1.15 1.81 -6.41
C ARG A 184 0.55 3.22 -6.40
N ALA A 185 -0.61 3.40 -5.79
CA ALA A 185 -1.29 4.68 -5.68
C ALA A 185 -0.42 5.71 -4.93
N VAL A 186 0.21 5.31 -3.82
CA VAL A 186 1.15 6.13 -3.05
C VAL A 186 2.39 6.49 -3.87
N TYR A 187 3.00 5.50 -4.53
CA TYR A 187 4.18 5.71 -5.39
C TYR A 187 3.94 6.79 -6.46
N LEU A 188 2.77 6.74 -7.10
CA LEU A 188 2.34 7.68 -8.13
C LEU A 188 1.97 9.06 -7.55
N ALA A 189 1.31 9.10 -6.39
CA ALA A 189 0.95 10.35 -5.71
C ALA A 189 2.19 11.19 -5.37
N ARG A 190 3.26 10.55 -4.90
CA ARG A 190 4.57 11.17 -4.66
C ARG A 190 5.26 11.68 -5.93
N ARG A 191 4.73 11.36 -7.12
CA ARG A 191 5.30 11.66 -8.44
C ARG A 191 4.36 12.49 -9.30
N GLY A 192 3.44 13.22 -8.69
CA GLY A 192 2.62 14.21 -9.39
C GLY A 192 1.36 13.65 -10.06
N PHE A 193 0.90 12.44 -9.68
CA PHE A 193 -0.36 11.87 -10.17
C PHE A 193 -1.41 11.84 -9.06
N VAL A 194 -2.64 12.26 -9.36
CA VAL A 194 -3.77 12.03 -8.46
C VAL A 194 -4.19 10.56 -8.56
N THR A 195 -4.37 9.87 -7.44
CA THR A 195 -4.72 8.44 -7.46
C THR A 195 -5.88 8.11 -6.55
N VAL A 196 -6.71 7.15 -6.97
CA VAL A 196 -7.74 6.54 -6.14
C VAL A 196 -7.74 5.03 -6.36
N VAL A 197 -7.79 4.27 -5.27
CA VAL A 197 -7.98 2.81 -5.33
C VAL A 197 -9.46 2.52 -5.15
N VAL A 198 -10.03 1.80 -6.12
CA VAL A 198 -11.44 1.38 -6.11
C VAL A 198 -11.49 -0.12 -5.88
N PRO A 199 -12.00 -0.58 -4.74
CA PRO A 199 -12.24 -2.00 -4.52
C PRO A 199 -13.37 -2.44 -5.45
N VAL A 200 -13.11 -3.46 -6.28
CA VAL A 200 -14.08 -4.00 -7.25
C VAL A 200 -14.28 -5.49 -7.05
N ALA A 201 -15.40 -6.04 -7.51
CA ALA A 201 -15.55 -7.49 -7.57
C ALA A 201 -14.58 -8.08 -8.61
N ALA A 202 -14.19 -9.35 -8.43
CA ALA A 202 -13.30 -10.03 -9.38
C ALA A 202 -13.98 -10.31 -10.74
N ALA A 203 -15.30 -10.48 -10.75
CA ALA A 203 -16.08 -10.64 -11.97
C ALA A 203 -16.50 -9.27 -12.53
N SER A 204 -16.36 -9.09 -13.84
CA SER A 204 -16.88 -7.92 -14.54
C SER A 204 -18.32 -8.17 -14.99
N ASP A 205 -19.23 -7.33 -14.55
CA ASP A 205 -20.58 -7.22 -15.09
C ASP A 205 -20.88 -5.77 -15.52
N SER A 206 -22.01 -5.57 -16.20
CA SER A 206 -22.42 -4.25 -16.70
C SER A 206 -22.59 -3.22 -15.58
N ALA A 207 -23.12 -3.63 -14.42
CA ALA A 207 -23.34 -2.75 -13.28
C ALA A 207 -22.01 -2.26 -12.68
N THR A 208 -21.02 -3.15 -12.56
CA THR A 208 -19.68 -2.83 -12.08
C THR A 208 -18.94 -1.92 -13.06
N ALA A 209 -19.10 -2.14 -14.37
CA ALA A 209 -18.54 -1.26 -15.40
C ALA A 209 -19.14 0.16 -15.35
N GLN A 210 -20.46 0.28 -15.20
CA GLN A 210 -21.15 1.57 -15.02
C GLN A 210 -20.74 2.28 -13.73
N THR A 211 -20.65 1.53 -12.63
CA THR A 211 -20.17 2.06 -11.34
C THR A 211 -18.75 2.61 -11.48
N THR A 212 -17.88 1.88 -12.18
CA THR A 212 -16.50 2.31 -12.45
C THR A 212 -16.45 3.59 -13.29
N ALA A 213 -17.30 3.70 -14.31
CA ALA A 213 -17.45 4.93 -15.11
C ALA A 213 -17.94 6.13 -14.27
N ALA A 214 -18.83 5.91 -13.31
CA ALA A 214 -19.26 6.94 -12.37
C ALA A 214 -18.11 7.41 -11.46
N VAL A 215 -17.20 6.51 -11.05
CA VAL A 215 -15.98 6.91 -10.32
C VAL A 215 -15.11 7.82 -11.18
N LEU A 216 -14.84 7.43 -12.43
CA LEU A 216 -14.05 8.26 -13.36
C LEU A 216 -14.67 9.65 -13.55
N ALA A 217 -15.99 9.72 -13.76
CA ALA A 217 -16.71 10.97 -13.89
C ALA A 217 -16.60 11.85 -12.63
N THR A 218 -16.59 11.24 -11.45
CA THR A 218 -16.46 11.94 -10.17
C THR A 218 -15.04 12.43 -9.92
N VAL A 219 -14.02 11.63 -10.29
CA VAL A 219 -12.60 12.01 -10.18
C VAL A 219 -12.29 13.20 -11.09
N ARG A 220 -12.84 13.22 -12.32
CA ARG A 220 -12.70 14.35 -13.26
C ARG A 220 -13.18 15.69 -12.73
N ARG A 221 -14.04 15.69 -11.70
CA ARG A 221 -14.61 16.90 -11.09
C ARG A 221 -13.87 17.33 -9.82
N GLN A 222 -12.85 16.58 -9.39
CA GLN A 222 -12.09 16.92 -8.19
C GLN A 222 -11.16 18.10 -8.46
N VAL A 223 -11.01 18.97 -7.46
CA VAL A 223 -10.07 20.09 -7.51
C VAL A 223 -8.64 19.54 -7.61
N GLY A 224 -7.84 20.10 -8.52
CA GLY A 224 -6.47 19.64 -8.76
C GLY A 224 -6.35 18.48 -9.75
N VAL A 225 -7.45 17.99 -10.33
CA VAL A 225 -7.42 16.97 -11.39
C VAL A 225 -7.54 17.63 -12.77
N ASP A 226 -6.62 17.29 -13.67
CA ASP A 226 -6.80 17.55 -15.10
C ASP A 226 -7.84 16.57 -15.66
N SER A 227 -9.04 17.08 -15.89
CA SER A 227 -10.18 16.27 -16.34
C SER A 227 -9.96 15.56 -17.68
N SER A 228 -9.06 16.05 -18.53
CA SER A 228 -8.72 15.43 -19.81
C SER A 228 -7.75 14.25 -19.68
N ARG A 229 -6.96 14.23 -18.60
CA ARG A 229 -5.89 13.27 -18.33
C ARG A 229 -6.25 12.31 -17.19
N VAL A 230 -7.46 11.75 -17.24
CA VAL A 230 -7.93 10.75 -16.26
C VAL A 230 -8.07 9.39 -16.91
N GLY A 231 -7.39 8.39 -16.36
CA GLY A 231 -7.37 7.02 -16.89
C GLY A 231 -7.64 5.92 -15.85
N TYR A 232 -7.74 4.70 -16.34
CA TYR A 232 -7.89 3.50 -15.51
C TYR A 232 -6.59 2.71 -15.43
N TRP A 233 -6.41 1.98 -14.33
CA TRP A 233 -5.39 0.94 -14.20
C TRP A 233 -6.04 -0.33 -13.63
N GLY A 234 -5.85 -1.47 -14.29
CA GLY A 234 -6.25 -2.78 -13.78
C GLY A 234 -5.11 -3.80 -13.89
N ARG A 235 -5.14 -4.81 -13.02
CA ARG A 235 -4.18 -5.92 -13.00
C ARG A 235 -4.90 -7.27 -12.98
N GLY A 236 -4.33 -8.25 -13.69
CA GLY A 236 -4.83 -9.61 -13.76
C GLY A 236 -6.30 -9.62 -14.20
N PRO A 237 -7.21 -10.30 -13.48
CA PRO A 237 -8.64 -10.32 -13.83
C PRO A 237 -9.30 -8.94 -13.96
N ALA A 238 -8.81 -7.91 -13.24
CA ALA A 238 -9.39 -6.57 -13.29
C ALA A 238 -9.18 -5.85 -14.64
N THR A 239 -8.27 -6.32 -15.51
CA THR A 239 -8.04 -5.71 -16.83
C THR A 239 -9.26 -5.82 -17.73
N VAL A 240 -10.08 -6.86 -17.58
CA VAL A 240 -11.33 -7.02 -18.32
C VAL A 240 -12.35 -5.97 -17.89
N LEU A 241 -12.46 -5.70 -16.58
CA LEU A 241 -13.31 -4.62 -16.07
C LEU A 241 -12.83 -3.25 -16.57
N VAL A 242 -11.52 -3.00 -16.63
CA VAL A 242 -10.98 -1.77 -17.23
C VAL A 242 -11.44 -1.61 -18.67
N ALA A 243 -11.32 -2.66 -19.49
CA ALA A 243 -11.77 -2.60 -20.88
C ALA A 243 -13.29 -2.36 -20.97
N ALA A 244 -14.09 -3.06 -20.17
CA ALA A 244 -15.54 -2.90 -20.13
C ALA A 244 -15.96 -1.48 -19.70
N ALA A 245 -15.34 -0.94 -18.64
CA ALA A 245 -15.60 0.42 -18.15
C ALA A 245 -15.12 1.50 -19.14
N ALA A 246 -14.03 1.24 -19.86
CA ALA A 246 -13.53 2.14 -20.91
C ALA A 246 -14.48 2.25 -22.11
N GLY A 247 -15.35 1.25 -22.31
CA GLY A 247 -16.45 1.30 -23.30
C GLY A 247 -17.65 2.14 -22.86
N GLN A 248 -17.71 2.57 -21.60
CA GLN A 248 -18.80 3.38 -21.07
C GLN A 248 -18.49 4.88 -21.21
N LEU A 249 -19.55 5.70 -21.15
CA LEU A 249 -19.40 7.15 -21.02
C LEU A 249 -19.35 7.56 -19.54
N PRO A 250 -18.48 8.51 -19.16
CA PRO A 250 -17.47 9.13 -20.01
C PRO A 250 -16.25 8.20 -20.24
N GLN A 251 -15.65 8.26 -21.42
CA GLN A 251 -14.48 7.44 -21.74
C GLN A 251 -13.21 7.94 -21.03
N PRO A 252 -12.28 7.07 -20.61
CA PRO A 252 -11.00 7.45 -20.03
C PRO A 252 -10.05 8.05 -21.09
N GLY A 253 -9.14 8.93 -20.66
CA GLY A 253 -8.09 9.49 -21.52
C GLY A 253 -7.00 8.47 -21.87
N PHE A 254 -6.80 7.46 -21.02
CA PHE A 254 -5.86 6.36 -21.23
C PHE A 254 -6.19 5.17 -20.31
N VAL A 255 -5.61 4.00 -20.60
CA VAL A 255 -5.69 2.82 -19.73
C VAL A 255 -4.34 2.13 -19.54
N VAL A 256 -4.13 1.57 -18.35
CA VAL A 256 -2.99 0.72 -17.98
C VAL A 256 -3.49 -0.69 -17.65
N LEU A 257 -2.91 -1.70 -18.30
CA LEU A 257 -3.29 -3.10 -18.15
C LEU A 257 -2.07 -3.94 -17.74
N GLU A 258 -2.08 -4.50 -16.54
CA GLU A 258 -1.02 -5.37 -16.06
C GLU A 258 -1.44 -6.83 -16.08
N GLY A 259 -0.69 -7.70 -16.76
CA GLY A 259 -1.00 -9.14 -16.78
C GLY A 259 -2.38 -9.45 -17.37
N ALA A 260 -2.77 -8.77 -18.45
CA ALA A 260 -4.06 -9.00 -19.11
C ALA A 260 -4.10 -10.38 -19.77
N SER A 261 -5.02 -11.28 -19.38
CA SER A 261 -5.17 -12.56 -20.09
C SER A 261 -5.73 -12.30 -21.49
N ALA A 262 -5.01 -12.76 -22.51
CA ALA A 262 -5.41 -12.66 -23.91
C ALA A 262 -4.85 -13.84 -24.73
N ALA A 263 -4.68 -15.01 -24.12
CA ALA A 263 -4.02 -16.17 -24.74
C ALA A 263 -4.84 -16.76 -25.90
N THR A 264 -6.15 -16.58 -25.87
CA THR A 264 -7.11 -17.01 -26.88
C THR A 264 -7.72 -15.84 -27.65
N ARG A 265 -8.39 -16.12 -28.78
CA ARG A 265 -9.12 -15.10 -29.54
C ARG A 265 -10.29 -14.52 -28.74
N ALA A 266 -11.00 -15.35 -27.99
CA ALA A 266 -12.15 -14.94 -27.18
C ALA A 266 -11.73 -13.97 -26.07
N GLU A 267 -10.61 -14.23 -25.38
CA GLU A 267 -10.08 -13.31 -24.36
C GLU A 267 -9.59 -12.00 -24.99
N ALA A 268 -8.85 -12.07 -26.11
CA ALA A 268 -8.36 -10.87 -26.79
C ALA A 268 -9.49 -9.97 -27.33
N GLN A 269 -10.66 -10.55 -27.67
CA GLN A 269 -11.85 -9.83 -28.12
C GLN A 269 -12.34 -8.80 -27.09
N LEU A 270 -12.19 -9.11 -25.79
CA LEU A 270 -12.64 -8.25 -24.68
C LEU A 270 -11.95 -6.88 -24.68
N TYR A 271 -10.75 -6.78 -25.27
CA TYR A 271 -9.96 -5.55 -25.31
C TYR A 271 -10.15 -4.73 -26.60
N GLN A 272 -10.91 -5.23 -27.57
CA GLN A 272 -11.10 -4.52 -28.85
C GLN A 272 -11.81 -3.17 -28.69
N VAL A 273 -12.62 -3.02 -27.64
CA VAL A 273 -13.25 -1.73 -27.31
C VAL A 273 -12.21 -0.61 -27.19
N LEU A 274 -11.00 -0.90 -26.67
CA LEU A 274 -9.93 0.09 -26.52
C LEU A 274 -9.42 0.58 -27.88
N SER A 275 -9.31 -0.31 -28.87
CA SER A 275 -8.88 0.07 -30.22
C SER A 275 -9.99 0.73 -31.03
N GLN A 276 -11.24 0.28 -30.85
CA GLN A 276 -12.43 0.88 -31.48
C GLN A 276 -12.62 2.33 -31.02
N GLN A 277 -12.53 2.57 -29.71
CA GLN A 277 -12.66 3.90 -29.10
C GLN A 277 -11.36 4.73 -29.14
N ARG A 278 -10.28 4.18 -29.73
CA ARG A 278 -8.97 4.84 -29.88
C ARG A 278 -8.34 5.28 -28.54
N ILE A 279 -8.57 4.51 -27.48
CA ILE A 279 -8.07 4.82 -26.13
C ILE A 279 -6.60 4.41 -26.03
N PRO A 280 -5.66 5.34 -25.75
CA PRO A 280 -4.26 5.01 -25.51
C PRO A 280 -4.10 3.97 -24.41
N THR A 281 -3.38 2.88 -24.71
CA THR A 281 -3.28 1.72 -23.81
C THR A 281 -1.83 1.34 -23.56
N LEU A 282 -1.39 1.31 -22.29
CA LEU A 282 -0.15 0.66 -21.89
C LEU A 282 -0.47 -0.70 -21.30
N SER A 283 -0.02 -1.77 -21.94
CA SER A 283 -0.06 -3.10 -21.36
C SER A 283 1.33 -3.57 -20.94
N LEU A 284 1.44 -4.05 -19.71
CA LEU A 284 2.68 -4.54 -19.12
C LEU A 284 2.50 -6.01 -18.73
N TYR A 285 3.46 -6.84 -19.10
CA TYR A 285 3.55 -8.22 -18.65
C TYR A 285 4.88 -8.43 -17.94
N ALA A 286 4.86 -9.19 -16.86
CA ALA A 286 6.05 -9.64 -16.17
C ALA A 286 6.50 -11.00 -16.75
N SER A 287 7.77 -11.16 -17.13
CA SER A 287 8.20 -12.37 -17.85
C SER A 287 8.17 -13.65 -17.01
N LEU A 288 8.23 -13.55 -15.68
CA LEU A 288 8.17 -14.67 -14.74
C LEU A 288 6.76 -14.85 -14.15
N ASP A 289 5.77 -14.12 -14.66
CA ASP A 289 4.38 -14.31 -14.27
C ASP A 289 3.84 -15.62 -14.83
N THR A 290 3.52 -16.56 -13.93
CA THR A 290 2.96 -17.86 -14.25
C THR A 290 1.44 -17.89 -14.26
N THR A 291 0.78 -16.79 -13.86
CA THR A 291 -0.69 -16.70 -13.79
C THR A 291 -1.32 -16.46 -15.16
N VAL A 292 -0.52 -16.01 -16.14
CA VAL A 292 -0.95 -15.76 -17.52
C VAL A 292 0.04 -16.34 -18.52
N GLN A 293 -0.44 -16.72 -19.70
CA GLN A 293 0.45 -17.10 -20.81
C GLN A 293 1.05 -15.84 -21.44
N VAL A 294 2.11 -15.30 -20.83
CA VAL A 294 2.69 -13.97 -21.13
C VAL A 294 2.93 -13.76 -22.63
N GLN A 295 3.63 -14.68 -23.29
CA GLN A 295 4.00 -14.51 -24.70
C GLN A 295 2.78 -14.56 -25.63
N ALA A 296 1.88 -15.53 -25.42
CA ALA A 296 0.66 -15.66 -26.20
C ALA A 296 -0.27 -14.45 -26.02
N SER A 297 -0.46 -14.03 -24.77
CA SER A 297 -1.32 -12.90 -24.40
C SER A 297 -0.77 -11.59 -24.95
N ALA A 298 0.53 -11.31 -24.77
CA ALA A 298 1.15 -10.10 -25.30
C ALA A 298 1.05 -10.02 -26.82
N ARG A 299 1.31 -11.13 -27.54
CA ARG A 299 1.19 -11.18 -29.01
C ARG A 299 -0.23 -10.90 -29.48
N ARG A 300 -1.24 -11.58 -28.91
CA ARG A 300 -2.63 -11.40 -29.33
C ARG A 300 -3.20 -10.05 -28.92
N LEU A 301 -2.85 -9.56 -27.74
CA LEU A 301 -3.28 -8.24 -27.27
C LEU A 301 -2.74 -7.13 -28.17
N ARG A 302 -1.49 -7.20 -28.63
CA ARG A 302 -0.96 -6.25 -29.63
C ARG A 302 -1.84 -6.16 -30.88
N THR A 303 -2.27 -7.31 -31.39
CA THR A 303 -3.19 -7.38 -32.53
C THR A 303 -4.56 -6.80 -32.20
N ALA A 304 -5.14 -7.13 -31.04
CA ALA A 304 -6.45 -6.61 -30.62
C ALA A 304 -6.45 -5.07 -30.42
N LEU A 305 -5.33 -4.52 -29.96
CA LEU A 305 -5.16 -3.08 -29.77
C LEU A 305 -4.77 -2.32 -31.06
N GLY A 306 -4.43 -3.04 -32.13
CA GLY A 306 -4.30 -2.48 -33.48
C GLY A 306 -3.07 -1.60 -33.75
N TYR A 307 -1.97 -1.76 -33.00
CA TYR A 307 -0.67 -1.06 -33.23
C TYR A 307 -0.75 0.47 -33.36
N ARG A 308 -1.67 1.12 -32.63
CA ARG A 308 -1.92 2.57 -32.76
C ARG A 308 -0.90 3.42 -31.99
N LYS A 309 -0.74 4.68 -32.43
CA LYS A 309 0.02 5.70 -31.70
C LYS A 309 -0.52 5.85 -30.28
N GLY A 310 0.37 5.85 -29.29
CA GLY A 310 0.02 5.94 -27.88
C GLY A 310 -0.25 4.59 -27.21
N THR A 311 -0.41 3.51 -27.98
CA THR A 311 -0.60 2.16 -27.45
C THR A 311 0.71 1.38 -27.44
N GLN A 312 1.01 0.71 -26.34
CA GLN A 312 2.22 -0.09 -26.18
C GLN A 312 1.93 -1.38 -25.41
N VAL A 313 2.58 -2.48 -25.80
CA VAL A 313 2.53 -3.75 -25.07
C VAL A 313 3.95 -4.20 -24.80
N ARG A 314 4.38 -4.15 -23.53
CA ARG A 314 5.74 -4.43 -23.09
C ARG A 314 5.79 -5.70 -22.23
N ILE A 315 6.88 -6.45 -22.37
CA ILE A 315 7.22 -7.56 -21.47
C ILE A 315 8.44 -7.11 -20.68
N ILE A 316 8.33 -7.05 -19.37
CA ILE A 316 9.40 -6.68 -18.45
C ILE A 316 10.18 -7.94 -18.10
N PRO A 317 11.47 -8.03 -18.46
CA PRO A 317 12.27 -9.22 -18.24
C PRO A 317 12.59 -9.41 -16.76
N GLN A 318 12.72 -10.68 -16.35
CA GLN A 318 13.11 -11.11 -14.99
C GLN A 318 12.17 -10.59 -13.89
N ALA A 319 10.96 -10.17 -14.25
CA ALA A 319 9.98 -9.64 -13.32
C ALA A 319 8.98 -10.72 -12.91
N THR A 320 8.67 -10.83 -11.62
CA THR A 320 7.53 -11.59 -11.08
C THR A 320 6.21 -10.88 -11.36
N ALA A 321 5.07 -11.53 -11.08
CA ALA A 321 3.74 -10.94 -11.29
C ALA A 321 3.56 -9.55 -10.64
N ASP A 322 4.30 -9.24 -9.56
CA ASP A 322 4.30 -7.94 -8.88
C ASP A 322 5.28 -6.91 -9.46
N PHE A 323 5.89 -7.21 -10.61
CA PHE A 323 6.93 -6.42 -11.26
C PHE A 323 8.17 -6.21 -10.38
N LEU A 324 8.51 -7.23 -9.58
CA LEU A 324 9.74 -7.28 -8.80
C LEU A 324 10.74 -8.25 -9.44
N GLN A 325 12.02 -7.93 -9.36
CA GLN A 325 13.09 -8.90 -9.54
C GLN A 325 13.31 -9.61 -8.20
N PRO A 326 13.23 -10.95 -8.16
CA PRO A 326 13.42 -11.69 -6.92
C PRO A 326 14.85 -11.53 -6.41
N GLY A 327 15.01 -11.58 -5.09
CA GLY A 327 16.33 -11.59 -4.48
C GLY A 327 17.10 -12.86 -4.85
N ARG A 328 18.42 -12.73 -4.99
CA ARG A 328 19.30 -13.83 -5.39
C ARG A 328 20.72 -13.64 -4.89
N THR A 329 21.44 -14.73 -4.70
CA THR A 329 22.89 -14.67 -4.48
C THR A 329 23.58 -14.37 -5.81
N ARG A 330 24.45 -13.35 -5.81
CA ARG A 330 25.27 -12.99 -6.97
C ARG A 330 26.46 -13.94 -7.12
N SER A 331 27.17 -13.83 -8.24
CA SER A 331 28.38 -14.62 -8.51
C SER A 331 29.53 -14.37 -7.53
N ASP A 332 29.54 -13.23 -6.84
CA ASP A 332 30.50 -12.87 -5.78
C ASP A 332 30.11 -13.44 -4.40
N GLY A 333 29.02 -14.21 -4.31
CA GLY A 333 28.50 -14.77 -3.07
C GLY A 333 27.67 -13.81 -2.22
N GLN A 334 27.55 -12.54 -2.59
CA GLN A 334 26.74 -11.57 -1.86
C GLN A 334 25.26 -11.65 -2.24
N TRP A 335 24.39 -11.39 -1.27
CA TRP A 335 22.97 -11.30 -1.51
C TRP A 335 22.60 -10.04 -2.33
N GLN A 336 21.70 -10.21 -3.29
CA GLN A 336 21.00 -9.13 -3.96
C GLN A 336 19.57 -9.07 -3.41
N TRP A 337 19.23 -7.95 -2.76
CA TRP A 337 17.89 -7.69 -2.28
C TRP A 337 16.88 -7.67 -3.45
N PRO A 338 15.64 -8.13 -3.23
CA PRO A 338 14.60 -7.97 -4.24
C PRO A 338 14.41 -6.48 -4.55
N GLN A 339 14.15 -6.16 -5.81
CA GLN A 339 14.05 -4.77 -6.26
C GLN A 339 12.98 -4.61 -7.33
N PRO A 340 12.42 -3.42 -7.54
CA PRO A 340 11.54 -3.17 -8.67
C PRO A 340 12.22 -3.54 -9.99
N ALA A 341 11.48 -4.20 -10.88
CA ALA A 341 12.03 -4.64 -12.15
C ALA A 341 12.48 -3.44 -12.98
N ALA A 342 13.69 -3.55 -13.56
CA ALA A 342 14.27 -2.50 -14.36
C ALA A 342 13.32 -2.09 -15.51
N GLY A 343 13.11 -0.77 -15.66
CA GLY A 343 12.23 -0.20 -16.69
C GLY A 343 10.73 -0.26 -16.38
N TYR A 344 10.29 -0.92 -15.30
CA TYR A 344 8.87 -0.92 -14.91
C TYR A 344 8.41 0.48 -14.52
N TRP A 345 8.88 1.00 -13.38
CA TRP A 345 8.47 2.31 -12.89
C TRP A 345 8.88 3.47 -13.79
N PRO A 346 10.15 3.58 -14.26
CA PRO A 346 10.54 4.66 -15.16
C PRO A 346 9.74 4.65 -16.46
N GLY A 347 9.58 3.47 -17.07
CA GLY A 347 8.85 3.35 -18.35
C GLY A 347 7.35 3.60 -18.21
N LEU A 348 6.75 3.26 -17.07
CA LEU A 348 5.35 3.54 -16.78
C LEU A 348 5.12 5.03 -16.54
N THR A 349 5.92 5.66 -15.67
CA THR A 349 5.78 7.09 -15.35
C THR A 349 6.08 7.98 -16.54
N GLU A 350 7.08 7.64 -17.35
CA GLU A 350 7.36 8.32 -18.63
C GLU A 350 6.15 8.23 -19.58
N TRP A 351 5.59 7.04 -19.77
CA TRP A 351 4.43 6.87 -20.66
C TRP A 351 3.20 7.64 -20.17
N LEU A 352 2.95 7.65 -18.85
CA LEU A 352 1.87 8.42 -18.25
C LEU A 352 2.09 9.93 -18.39
N GLY A 353 3.31 10.42 -18.25
CA GLY A 353 3.64 11.84 -18.40
C GLY A 353 3.31 12.40 -19.80
N GLN A 354 3.32 11.53 -20.82
CA GLN A 354 2.99 11.86 -22.22
C GLN A 354 1.48 11.83 -22.55
N ARG A 355 0.62 11.39 -21.62
CA ARG A 355 -0.84 11.32 -21.81
C ARG A 355 -1.49 12.49 -21.15
#